data_AF-A0A562BVY0-F1
#
_entry.id   AF-A0A562BVY0-F1
#
_cell.length_a   1.000
_cell.length_b   1.000
_cell.length_c   1.000
_cell.angle_alpha   90.00
_cell.angle_beta   90.00
_cell.angle_gamma   90.00
#
_symmetry.space_group_name_H-M   'P 1'
#
loop_
_entity.id
_entity.type
_entity.pdbx_description
1 polymer ?
#
loop_
_entity_poly.entity_id
_entity_poly.type
_entity_poly.pdbx_seq_one_letter_code
_entity_poly.pdbx_strand_id
1 'polypeptide(L)'
;MLRQYSPQRHRYERVGGYERAVGTIPVGTIFLLDIDTATSRAVPYIVEAWLPRRIGAGRRVGSQYHDTYAARGGHLAQVRNLATGMSRCLSDHLILRAVDDA
;
A
#
# COMPACT_ATOMS: atom_id res chain seq x y z
N MET A 1 -24.19 11.30 3.97
CA MET A 1 -23.00 10.68 4.58
C MET A 1 -22.48 9.63 3.60
N LEU A 2 -21.42 9.93 2.86
CA LEU A 2 -20.87 8.99 1.87
C LEU A 2 -20.29 7.80 2.64
N ARG A 3 -20.94 6.63 2.64
CA ARG A 3 -20.34 5.40 3.16
C ARG A 3 -19.16 5.09 2.26
N GLN A 4 -17.95 5.35 2.73
CA GLN A 4 -16.74 4.99 2.03
C GLN A 4 -16.74 3.46 1.91
N TYR A 5 -17.09 2.96 0.72
CA TYR A 5 -17.03 1.53 0.40
C TYR A 5 -15.61 1.07 0.73
N SER A 6 -15.52 0.22 1.75
CA SER A 6 -14.27 -0.33 2.26
C SER A 6 -14.20 -1.75 1.73
N PRO A 7 -13.75 -1.98 0.47
CA PRO A 7 -13.47 -3.35 0.06
C PRO A 7 -12.48 -3.92 1.07
N GLN A 8 -12.72 -5.14 1.54
CA GLN A 8 -11.90 -5.86 2.52
C GLN A 8 -10.53 -6.25 1.93
N ARG A 9 -9.78 -5.28 1.43
CA ARG A 9 -8.40 -5.41 0.98
C ARG A 9 -7.46 -4.98 2.09
N HIS A 10 -7.59 -5.67 3.22
CA HIS A 10 -6.67 -5.57 4.34
C HIS A 10 -6.77 -6.86 5.16
N ARG A 11 -5.67 -7.25 5.81
CA ARG A 11 -5.67 -8.29 6.84
C ARG A 11 -5.35 -7.66 8.19
N TYR A 12 -5.69 -8.34 9.27
CA TYR A 12 -5.25 -7.94 10.60
C TYR A 12 -3.95 -8.65 10.95
N GLU A 13 -2.99 -7.90 11.45
CA GLU A 13 -1.71 -8.41 11.89
C GLU A 13 -1.31 -7.76 13.22
N ARG A 14 -0.63 -8.52 14.08
CA ARG A 14 -0.18 -8.02 15.38
C ARG A 14 1.16 -7.30 15.21
N VAL A 15 1.11 -5.97 15.20
CA VAL A 15 2.28 -5.09 15.02
C VAL A 15 2.54 -4.31 16.30
N GLY A 16 3.70 -4.52 16.92
CA GLY A 16 4.07 -3.86 18.18
C GLY A 16 3.10 -4.18 19.33
N GLY A 17 2.53 -5.39 19.36
CA GLY A 17 1.61 -5.85 20.40
C GLY A 17 0.11 -5.58 20.12
N TYR A 18 -0.21 -4.70 19.16
CA TYR A 18 -1.58 -4.31 18.80
C TYR A 18 -2.01 -4.95 17.47
N GLU A 19 -3.27 -5.36 17.36
CA GLU A 19 -3.86 -5.69 16.06
C GLU A 19 -3.99 -4.42 15.21
N ARG A 20 -3.43 -4.46 14.01
CA ARG A 20 -3.51 -3.39 13.02
C ARG A 20 -4.00 -3.95 11.70
N ALA A 21 -4.85 -3.18 11.01
CA ALA A 21 -5.15 -3.43 9.63
C ALA A 21 -3.91 -3.12 8.78
N VAL A 22 -3.42 -4.09 8.03
CA VAL A 22 -2.30 -3.96 7.08
C VAL A 22 -2.80 -4.36 5.68
N GLY A 23 -2.05 -4.07 4.62
CA GLY A 23 -2.46 -4.48 3.27
C GLY A 23 -2.48 -6.01 3.11
N THR A 24 -3.02 -6.48 1.98
CA THR A 24 -3.34 -7.91 1.84
C THR A 24 -2.10 -8.78 1.67
N ILE A 25 -1.08 -8.24 1.00
CA ILE A 25 0.18 -8.93 0.76
C ILE A 25 1.08 -8.87 2.01
N PRO A 26 1.64 -10.01 2.46
CA PRO A 26 2.58 -10.04 3.59
C PRO A 26 3.82 -9.13 3.39
N VAL A 27 4.33 -8.58 4.50
CA VAL A 27 5.67 -7.97 4.50
C VAL A 27 6.69 -9.08 4.26
N GLY A 28 7.70 -8.80 3.44
CA GLY A 28 8.69 -9.77 3.00
C GLY A 28 8.33 -10.48 1.68
N THR A 29 7.11 -10.32 1.17
CA THR A 29 6.75 -10.88 -0.15
C THR A 29 7.62 -10.27 -1.24
N ILE A 30 8.20 -11.13 -2.07
CA ILE A 30 8.95 -10.76 -3.27
C ILE A 30 8.07 -10.99 -4.49
N PHE A 31 8.02 -10.02 -5.39
CA PHE A 31 7.22 -10.08 -6.62
C PHE A 31 7.94 -9.39 -7.77
N LEU A 32 7.58 -9.75 -9.00
CA LEU A 32 8.12 -9.14 -10.21
C LEU A 32 7.16 -8.08 -10.71
N LEU A 33 7.65 -6.87 -10.98
CA LEU A 33 6.81 -5.80 -11.49
C LEU A 33 7.48 -5.09 -12.66
N ASP A 34 6.76 -4.99 -13.77
CA ASP A 34 7.13 -4.13 -14.89
C ASP A 34 6.44 -2.77 -14.73
N ILE A 35 7.12 -1.84 -14.08
CA ILE A 35 6.63 -0.47 -13.88
C ILE A 35 7.61 0.57 -14.42
N ASP A 36 8.78 0.12 -14.89
CA ASP A 36 9.83 0.99 -15.40
C ASP A 36 9.80 0.95 -16.92
N THR A 37 9.16 1.96 -17.51
CA THR A 37 8.84 2.01 -18.95
C THR A 37 10.07 2.05 -19.85
N ALA A 38 11.26 2.25 -19.28
CA ALA A 38 12.51 2.28 -20.03
C ALA A 38 13.04 0.90 -20.40
N THR A 39 12.71 -0.15 -19.64
CA THR A 39 13.36 -1.47 -19.78
C THR A 39 12.44 -2.60 -20.22
N SER A 40 11.10 -2.41 -20.20
CA SER A 40 10.09 -3.45 -20.51
C SER A 40 10.39 -4.81 -19.89
N ARG A 41 11.00 -4.80 -18.71
CA ARG A 41 11.50 -6.00 -18.02
C ARG A 41 11.01 -5.94 -16.60
N ALA A 42 10.28 -6.96 -16.20
CA ALA A 42 9.84 -7.10 -14.82
C ALA A 42 11.07 -7.21 -13.90
N VAL A 43 11.12 -6.34 -12.90
CA VAL A 43 12.19 -6.27 -11.90
C VAL A 43 11.67 -6.73 -10.53
N PRO A 44 12.53 -7.37 -9.72
CA PRO A 44 12.13 -7.87 -8.41
C PRO A 44 12.00 -6.76 -7.37
N TYR A 45 10.90 -6.78 -6.63
CA TYR A 45 10.62 -5.92 -5.50
C TYR A 45 10.32 -6.75 -4.24
N ILE A 46 10.61 -6.18 -3.07
CA ILE A 46 10.20 -6.72 -1.76
C ILE A 46 9.25 -5.74 -1.06
N VAL A 47 8.19 -6.26 -0.44
CA VAL A 47 7.32 -5.48 0.46
C VAL A 47 8.01 -5.28 1.81
N GLU A 48 8.23 -4.03 2.21
CA GLU A 48 8.91 -3.71 3.48
C GLU A 48 7.95 -3.25 4.56
N ALA A 49 6.90 -2.51 4.20
CA ALA A 49 5.92 -2.00 5.15
C ALA A 49 4.59 -1.64 4.48
N TRP A 50 3.56 -1.47 5.30
CA TRP A 50 2.27 -0.91 4.88
C TRP A 50 2.05 0.45 5.53
N LEU A 51 1.84 1.47 4.69
CA LEU A 51 1.64 2.86 5.09
C LEU A 51 0.15 3.24 4.91
N PRO A 52 -0.47 3.91 5.90
CA PRO A 52 -1.80 4.47 5.75
C PRO A 52 -1.83 5.49 4.61
N ARG A 53 -2.80 5.36 3.70
CA ARG A 53 -2.94 6.34 2.62
C ARG A 53 -3.54 7.63 3.15
N ARG A 54 -2.84 8.73 2.86
CA ARG A 54 -3.31 10.09 3.10
C ARG A 54 -4.41 10.45 2.09
N ILE A 55 -5.54 10.92 2.59
CA ILE A 55 -6.65 11.51 1.86
C ILE A 55 -6.64 12.99 2.18
N GLY A 56 -6.14 13.78 1.22
CA GLY A 56 -5.99 15.22 1.36
C GLY A 56 -7.33 15.91 1.63
N ALA A 57 -7.35 16.85 2.59
CA ALA A 57 -8.50 17.71 2.91
C ALA A 57 -9.83 17.00 3.25
N GLY A 58 -9.77 15.77 3.79
CA GLY A 58 -10.98 14.97 4.08
C GLY A 58 -11.83 15.45 5.25
N ARG A 59 -11.35 16.40 6.07
CA ARG A 59 -12.10 16.90 7.24
C ARG A 59 -11.88 18.38 7.46
N ARG A 60 -12.96 19.16 7.50
CA ARG A 60 -12.94 20.56 7.97
C ARG A 60 -13.08 20.57 9.49
N VAL A 61 -12.13 21.18 10.20
CA VAL A 61 -12.21 21.45 11.65
C VAL A 61 -12.11 22.95 11.82
N GLY A 62 -13.22 23.60 12.18
CA GLY A 62 -13.32 25.06 12.17
C GLY A 62 -13.15 25.65 10.77
N SER A 63 -12.14 26.52 10.60
CA SER A 63 -11.79 27.17 9.32
C SER A 63 -10.70 26.43 8.52
N GLN A 64 -10.12 25.35 9.06
CA GLN A 64 -8.99 24.65 8.46
C GLN A 64 -9.41 23.28 7.89
N TYR A 65 -8.82 22.93 6.74
CA TYR A 65 -8.92 21.59 6.17
C TYR A 65 -7.75 20.74 6.69
N HIS A 66 -8.07 19.58 7.26
CA HIS A 66 -7.12 18.61 7.74
C HIS A 66 -7.11 17.39 6.84
N ASP A 67 -5.91 16.85 6.66
CA ASP A 67 -5.72 15.55 6.03
C ASP A 67 -6.32 14.45 6.92
N THR A 68 -6.92 13.46 6.26
CA THR A 68 -7.42 12.26 6.93
C THR A 68 -6.65 11.06 6.40
N TYR A 69 -6.50 10.02 7.22
CA TYR A 69 -5.83 8.80 6.80
C TYR A 69 -6.87 7.68 6.72
N ALA A 70 -6.80 6.88 5.67
CA ALA A 70 -7.64 5.69 5.56
C ALA A 70 -7.21 4.68 6.64
N ALA A 71 -8.06 4.50 7.65
CA ALA A 71 -7.77 3.62 8.79
C ALA A 71 -8.00 2.13 8.47
N ARG A 72 -8.83 1.83 7.45
CA ARG A 72 -9.24 0.46 7.07
C ARG A 72 -9.32 0.34 5.56
N GLY A 73 -8.25 -0.19 4.97
CA GLY A 73 -8.13 -0.38 3.51
C GLY A 73 -7.52 0.82 2.80
N GLY A 74 -7.01 0.58 1.58
CA GLY A 74 -6.36 1.61 0.77
C GLY A 74 -4.93 1.94 1.18
N HIS A 75 -4.29 1.15 2.05
CA HIS A 75 -2.87 1.27 2.39
C HIS A 75 -1.99 1.24 1.14
N LEU A 76 -0.85 1.91 1.22
CA LEU A 76 0.22 1.81 0.24
C LEU A 76 1.33 0.94 0.81
N ALA A 77 1.78 -0.04 0.05
CA ALA A 77 2.96 -0.81 0.39
C ALA A 77 4.19 0.04 0.09
N GLN A 78 5.06 0.22 1.09
CA GLN A 78 6.43 0.59 0.83
C GLN A 78 7.15 -0.65 0.31
N VAL A 79 7.70 -0.53 -0.89
CA VAL A 79 8.44 -1.60 -1.55
C VAL A 79 9.82 -1.12 -1.93
N ARG A 80 10.79 -2.04 -1.90
CA ARG A 80 12.16 -1.77 -2.35
C ARG A 80 12.48 -2.60 -3.58
N ASN A 81 13.01 -1.92 -4.60
CA ASN A 81 13.58 -2.56 -5.79
C ASN A 81 14.84 -3.31 -5.36
N LEU A 82 14.92 -4.61 -5.65
CA LEU A 82 16.06 -5.43 -5.26
C LEU A 82 17.27 -5.28 -6.20
N ALA A 83 17.09 -4.74 -7.41
CA ALA A 83 18.18 -4.44 -8.33
C ALA A 83 18.86 -3.10 -8.03
N THR A 84 18.07 -2.06 -7.72
CA THR A 84 18.59 -0.69 -7.52
C THR A 84 18.63 -0.23 -6.07
N GLY A 85 17.98 -0.96 -5.16
CA GLY A 85 17.81 -0.55 -3.76
C GLY A 85 16.82 0.60 -3.54
N MET A 86 16.23 1.15 -4.60
CA MET A 86 15.32 2.29 -4.51
C MET A 86 13.97 1.89 -3.91
N SER A 87 13.46 2.71 -3.00
CA SER A 87 12.15 2.54 -2.36
C SER A 87 11.06 3.33 -3.07
N ARG A 88 9.84 2.78 -3.11
CA ARG A 88 8.65 3.48 -3.61
C ARG A 88 7.38 3.00 -2.91
N CYS A 89 6.30 3.75 -3.05
CA CYS A 89 4.98 3.36 -2.55
C CYS A 89 4.12 2.81 -3.70
N LEU A 90 3.53 1.62 -3.52
CA LEU A 90 2.62 1.00 -4.46
C LEU A 90 1.28 0.68 -3.80
N SER A 91 0.21 0.71 -4.57
CA SER A 91 -1.11 0.27 -4.11
C SER A 91 -1.22 -1.25 -4.11
N ASP A 92 -1.91 -1.78 -3.10
CA ASP A 92 -2.16 -3.21 -2.90
C ASP A 92 -2.63 -3.96 -4.16
N HIS A 93 -3.55 -3.37 -4.94
CA HIS A 93 -4.06 -4.01 -6.16
C HIS A 93 -3.01 -4.19 -7.26
N LEU A 94 -1.96 -3.35 -7.31
CA LEU A 94 -0.88 -3.51 -8.29
C LEU A 94 0.00 -4.71 -7.91
N ILE A 95 0.24 -4.89 -6.62
CA ILE A 95 1.04 -5.99 -6.10
C ILE A 95 0.27 -7.31 -6.25
N LEU A 96 -1.02 -7.32 -5.90
CA LEU A 96 -1.89 -8.48 -6.09
C LEU A 96 -1.86 -8.96 -7.55
N ARG A 97 -2.06 -8.05 -8.51
CA ARG A 97 -1.99 -8.40 -9.93
C ARG A 97 -0.64 -9.01 -10.31
N ALA A 98 0.45 -8.43 -9.82
CA ALA A 98 1.80 -8.93 -10.10
C ALA A 98 2.10 -10.30 -9.44
N VAL A 99 1.44 -10.62 -8.33
CA VAL A 99 1.57 -11.91 -7.64
C VAL A 99 0.65 -12.96 -8.25
N ASP A 100 -0.54 -12.58 -8.72
CA ASP A 100 -1.50 -13.49 -9.35
C ASP A 100 -1.10 -13.87 -10.79
N ASP A 101 -0.38 -12.99 -11.49
CA ASP A 101 0.10 -13.22 -12.87
C ASP A 101 1.43 -14.02 -12.94
N ALA A 102 2.01 -14.41 -11.79
CA ALA A 102 3.31 -15.11 -11.67
C ALA A 102 3.16 -16.64 -11.52
#